data_AF-A0A3D2J5T2-F1
#
_entry.id   AF-A0A3D2J5T2-F1
#
_cell.length_a   1.000
_cell.length_b   1.000
_cell.length_c   1.000
_cell.angle_alpha   90.00
_cell.angle_beta   90.00
_cell.angle_gamma   90.00
#
_symmetry.space_group_name_H-M   'P 1'
#
loop_
_entity.id
_entity.type
_entity.pdbx_description
1 polymer ?
#
loop_
_entity_poly.entity_id
_entity_poly.type
_entity_poly.pdbx_seq_one_letter_code
_entity_poly.pdbx_strand_id
1 'polypeptide(L)'
;LSTIPEDTVRIVCTRHELSNAQNLAVRAAQLVRQHLSLKQGLEIALDKRIPMAAGLGGGSSNAAAVLLALRHWWNLPLTPEEMLHLAAALGSDVPFFLSNGLALCEGRGERVTPMHPYL
;
A
#
# COMPACT_ATOMS: atom_id res chain seq x y z
N LEU A 1 -9.73 6.65 4.38
CA LEU A 1 -8.67 7.14 5.27
C LEU A 1 -9.20 8.38 5.98
N SER A 2 -8.87 8.57 7.25
CA SER A 2 -9.23 9.75 8.04
C SER A 2 -8.04 10.19 8.89
N THR A 3 -7.90 11.51 9.11
CA THR A 3 -6.83 12.06 9.94
C THR A 3 -7.29 12.02 11.39
N ILE A 4 -6.38 11.71 12.29
CA ILE A 4 -6.64 11.65 13.74
C ILE A 4 -5.60 12.52 14.46
N PRO A 5 -5.93 13.06 15.66
CA PRO A 5 -5.03 13.98 16.36
C PRO A 5 -3.79 13.28 16.95
N GLU A 6 -3.86 11.98 17.23
CA GLU A 6 -2.75 11.23 17.79
C GLU A 6 -1.70 10.91 16.71
N ASP A 7 -0.41 11.02 17.04
CA ASP A 7 0.71 10.70 16.13
C ASP A 7 0.88 9.17 15.91
N THR A 8 -0.19 8.50 15.49
CA THR A 8 -0.30 7.04 15.36
C THR A 8 -1.02 6.61 14.09
N VAL A 9 -0.82 5.37 13.67
CA VAL A 9 -1.60 4.76 12.59
C VAL A 9 -2.43 3.65 13.20
N ARG A 10 -3.75 3.71 13.04
CA ARG A 10 -4.67 2.63 13.44
C ARG A 10 -5.49 2.15 12.26
N ILE A 11 -6.00 0.93 12.38
CA ILE A 11 -6.80 0.29 11.33
C ILE A 11 -8.06 -0.37 11.91
N VAL A 12 -9.19 -0.08 11.29
CA VAL A 12 -10.46 -0.78 11.51
C VAL A 12 -10.74 -1.61 10.28
N CYS A 13 -10.75 -2.93 10.43
CA CYS A 13 -10.99 -3.86 9.35
C CYS A 13 -12.26 -4.66 9.63
N THR A 14 -13.09 -4.84 8.60
CA THR A 14 -14.27 -5.73 8.63
C THR A 14 -13.94 -7.15 9.10
N ARG A 15 -12.69 -7.61 8.88
CA ARG A 15 -12.12 -8.80 9.53
C ARG A 15 -11.27 -8.37 10.71
N HIS A 16 -11.81 -8.51 11.92
CA HIS A 16 -11.20 -8.02 13.16
C HIS A 16 -9.79 -8.56 13.43
N GLU A 17 -9.49 -9.80 13.04
CA GLU A 17 -8.14 -10.39 13.17
C GLU A 17 -7.04 -9.60 12.43
N LEU A 18 -7.41 -8.77 11.44
CA LEU A 18 -6.50 -7.93 10.65
C LEU A 18 -6.41 -6.49 11.18
N SER A 19 -7.13 -6.15 12.24
CA SER A 19 -7.09 -4.84 12.89
C SER A 19 -5.89 -4.70 13.82
N ASN A 20 -4.68 -4.83 13.27
CA ASN A 20 -3.45 -4.79 14.05
C ASN A 20 -2.30 -4.10 13.28
N ALA A 21 -1.22 -3.80 14.00
CA ALA A 21 -0.06 -3.09 13.46
C ALA A 21 0.75 -3.89 12.41
N GLN A 22 0.58 -5.21 12.34
CA GLN A 22 1.25 -6.05 11.35
C GLN A 22 0.58 -5.99 9.97
N ASN A 23 -0.64 -5.43 9.87
CA ASN A 23 -1.34 -5.26 8.61
C ASN A 23 -0.50 -4.41 7.64
N LEU A 24 -0.30 -4.91 6.41
CA LEU A 24 0.52 -4.21 5.41
C LEU A 24 -0.01 -2.80 5.08
N ALA A 25 -1.32 -2.56 5.20
CA ALA A 25 -1.90 -1.22 5.05
C ALA A 25 -1.39 -0.25 6.13
N VAL A 26 -1.28 -0.70 7.38
CA VAL A 26 -0.70 0.10 8.48
C VAL A 26 0.77 0.35 8.24
N ARG A 27 1.51 -0.69 7.87
CA ARG A 27 2.95 -0.59 7.57
C ARG A 27 3.22 0.37 6.41
N ALA A 28 2.37 0.38 5.38
CA ALA A 28 2.48 1.31 4.26
C ALA A 28 2.35 2.78 4.72
N ALA A 29 1.34 3.08 5.53
CA ALA A 29 1.15 4.42 6.08
C ALA A 29 2.31 4.84 7.00
N GLN A 30 2.79 3.94 7.86
CA GLN A 30 3.93 4.19 8.73
C GLN A 30 5.21 4.45 7.92
N LEU A 31 5.44 3.67 6.86
CA LEU A 31 6.60 3.84 5.99
C LEU A 31 6.62 5.21 5.31
N VAL A 32 5.48 5.66 4.75
CA VAL A 32 5.36 7.01 4.18
C VAL A 32 5.61 8.09 5.24
N ARG A 33 5.01 7.95 6.42
CA ARG A 33 5.21 8.89 7.52
C ARG A 33 6.67 8.97 7.95
N GLN A 34 7.37 7.85 8.05
CA GLN A 34 8.79 7.81 8.41
C GLN A 34 9.65 8.41 7.30
N HIS A 35 9.40 8.06 6.04
CA HIS A 35 10.17 8.54 4.89
C HIS A 35 10.10 10.07 4.75
N LEU A 36 8.96 10.68 5.07
CA LEU A 36 8.74 12.13 4.97
C LEU A 36 8.71 12.84 6.33
N SER A 37 9.06 12.17 7.43
CA SER A 37 9.01 12.70 8.80
C SER A 37 7.67 13.34 9.19
N LEU A 38 6.56 12.76 8.74
CA LEU A 38 5.20 13.24 9.00
C LEU A 38 4.68 12.75 10.36
N LYS A 39 4.09 13.67 11.13
CA LYS A 39 3.47 13.40 12.44
C LYS A 39 1.94 13.32 12.41
N GLN A 40 1.34 13.47 11.23
CA GLN A 40 -0.11 13.35 11.09
C GLN A 40 -0.58 11.94 11.44
N GLY A 41 -1.52 11.88 12.39
CA GLY A 41 -2.24 10.67 12.73
C GLY A 41 -3.12 10.18 11.59
N LEU A 42 -3.24 8.86 11.46
CA LEU A 42 -4.07 8.24 10.44
C LEU A 42 -4.93 7.09 10.99
N GLU A 43 -6.19 7.06 10.59
CA GLU A 43 -7.05 5.89 10.68
C GLU A 43 -7.36 5.34 9.28
N ILE A 44 -7.17 4.03 9.14
CA ILE A 44 -7.44 3.26 7.94
C ILE A 44 -8.71 2.44 8.18
N ALA A 45 -9.76 2.68 7.40
CA ALA A 45 -10.91 1.79 7.34
C ALA A 45 -10.72 0.81 6.16
N LEU A 46 -10.78 -0.49 6.44
CA LEU A 46 -10.58 -1.55 5.46
C LEU A 46 -11.79 -2.50 5.37
N ASP A 47 -12.50 -2.43 4.25
CA ASP A 47 -13.48 -3.45 3.86
C ASP A 47 -12.76 -4.60 3.12
N LYS A 48 -12.65 -5.76 3.78
CA LYS A 48 -11.79 -6.86 3.36
C LYS A 48 -12.60 -7.91 2.63
N ARG A 49 -12.75 -7.71 1.32
CA ARG A 49 -13.47 -8.63 0.42
C ARG A 49 -12.58 -9.70 -0.21
N ILE A 50 -11.32 -9.37 -0.48
CA ILE A 50 -10.35 -10.33 -1.05
C ILE A 50 -9.99 -11.34 0.05
N PRO A 51 -10.20 -12.66 -0.18
CA PRO A 51 -9.89 -13.69 0.81
C PRO A 51 -8.42 -13.67 1.25
N MET A 52 -8.22 -14.01 2.52
CA MET A 52 -6.89 -14.17 3.11
C MET A 52 -6.16 -15.36 2.48
N ALA A 53 -4.86 -15.21 2.24
CA ALA A 53 -3.96 -16.28 1.79
C ALA A 53 -4.40 -17.05 0.52
N ALA A 54 -5.26 -16.46 -0.32
CA ALA A 54 -5.79 -17.10 -1.53
C ALA A 54 -4.89 -16.97 -2.77
N GLY A 55 -3.66 -16.46 -2.63
CA GLY A 55 -2.78 -16.19 -3.77
C GLY A 55 -3.21 -15.01 -4.67
N LEU A 56 -4.15 -14.17 -4.21
CA LEU A 56 -4.73 -13.06 -4.98
C LEU A 56 -4.08 -11.69 -4.70
N GLY A 57 -2.97 -11.66 -3.95
CA GLY A 57 -2.27 -10.41 -3.62
C GLY A 57 -3.08 -9.41 -2.77
N GLY A 58 -4.12 -9.86 -2.07
CA GLY A 58 -5.04 -8.96 -1.36
C GLY A 58 -4.35 -8.01 -0.38
N GLY A 59 -3.43 -8.51 0.45
CA GLY A 59 -2.68 -7.65 1.39
C GLY A 59 -1.77 -6.65 0.68
N SER A 60 -1.12 -7.07 -0.40
CA SER A 60 -0.24 -6.22 -1.22
C SER A 60 -1.03 -5.10 -1.91
N SER A 61 -2.21 -5.43 -2.46
CA SER A 61 -3.16 -4.45 -3.01
C SER A 61 -3.61 -3.44 -1.96
N ASN A 62 -3.92 -3.90 -0.74
CA ASN A 62 -4.29 -3.00 0.36
C ASN A 62 -3.16 -2.01 0.70
N ALA A 63 -1.91 -2.47 0.72
CA ALA A 63 -0.74 -1.61 0.96
C ALA A 63 -0.53 -0.57 -0.15
N ALA A 64 -0.57 -1.01 -1.42
CA ALA A 64 -0.45 -0.13 -2.57
C ALA A 64 -1.56 0.94 -2.61
N ALA A 65 -2.81 0.56 -2.28
CA ALA A 65 -3.92 1.48 -2.19
C ALA A 65 -3.69 2.57 -1.12
N VAL A 66 -3.10 2.22 0.04
CA VAL A 66 -2.73 3.20 1.06
C VAL A 66 -1.63 4.14 0.56
N LEU A 67 -0.59 3.64 -0.10
CA LEU A 67 0.47 4.49 -0.66
C LEU A 67 -0.10 5.51 -1.65
N LEU A 68 -0.91 5.07 -2.61
CA LEU A 68 -1.54 5.93 -3.60
C LEU A 68 -2.47 6.97 -2.95
N ALA A 69 -3.30 6.52 -2.01
CA ALA A 69 -4.23 7.39 -1.30
C ALA A 69 -3.50 8.46 -0.49
N LEU A 70 -2.41 8.13 0.21
CA LEU A 70 -1.62 9.11 0.96
C LEU A 70 -0.89 10.08 0.06
N ARG A 71 -0.27 9.59 -1.03
CA ARG A 71 0.38 10.46 -2.02
C ARG A 71 -0.58 11.52 -2.54
N HIS A 72 -1.80 11.12 -2.93
CA HIS A 72 -2.79 12.04 -3.46
C HIS A 72 -3.40 12.93 -2.37
N TRP A 73 -3.80 12.35 -1.24
CA TRP A 73 -4.56 13.06 -0.22
C TRP A 73 -3.73 14.09 0.53
N TRP A 74 -2.45 13.82 0.78
CA TRP A 74 -1.53 14.77 1.40
C TRP A 74 -0.68 15.55 0.38
N ASN A 75 -0.95 15.39 -0.92
CA ASN A 75 -0.20 16.03 -2.01
C ASN A 75 1.32 15.86 -1.83
N LEU A 76 1.76 14.62 -1.57
CA LEU A 76 3.14 14.32 -1.22
C LEU A 76 4.04 14.44 -2.45
N PRO A 77 5.26 14.99 -2.31
CA PRO A 77 6.21 15.17 -3.41
C PRO A 77 6.94 13.86 -3.77
N LEU A 78 6.22 12.75 -3.81
CA LEU A 78 6.77 11.44 -4.16
C LEU A 78 6.70 11.23 -5.67
N THR A 79 7.83 10.90 -6.27
CA THR A 79 7.96 10.48 -7.67
C THR A 79 7.41 9.07 -7.88
N PRO A 80 7.10 8.67 -9.12
CA PRO A 80 6.73 7.27 -9.42
C PRO A 80 7.81 6.26 -9.00
N GLU A 81 9.08 6.61 -9.11
CA GLU A 81 10.20 5.73 -8.72
C GLU A 81 10.27 5.54 -7.19
N GLU A 82 10.14 6.61 -6.41
CA GLU A 82 10.06 6.53 -4.95
C GLU A 82 8.85 5.70 -4.49
N MET A 83 7.70 5.85 -5.18
CA MET A 83 6.52 5.04 -4.90
C MET A 83 6.78 3.55 -5.13
N LEU A 84 7.47 3.18 -6.22
CA LEU A 84 7.87 1.79 -6.49
C LEU A 84 8.87 1.29 -5.43
N HIS A 85 9.81 2.13 -5.00
CA HIS A 85 10.78 1.79 -3.96
C HIS A 85 10.10 1.51 -2.61
N LEU A 86 9.18 2.39 -2.18
CA LEU A 86 8.38 2.20 -0.96
C LEU A 86 7.51 0.95 -1.04
N ALA A 87 6.87 0.70 -2.19
CA ALA A 87 6.10 -0.51 -2.42
C ALA A 87 6.98 -1.78 -2.31
N ALA A 88 8.14 -1.81 -2.97
CA ALA A 88 9.05 -2.95 -2.96
C ALA A 88 9.58 -3.26 -1.54
N ALA A 89 9.74 -2.24 -0.68
CA ALA A 89 10.12 -2.40 0.71
C ALA A 89 9.02 -3.06 1.57
N LEU A 90 7.74 -2.95 1.17
CA LEU A 90 6.61 -3.57 1.88
C LEU A 90 6.42 -5.04 1.50
N GLY A 91 6.65 -5.39 0.24
CA GLY A 91 6.54 -6.75 -0.28
C GLY A 91 6.74 -6.84 -1.78
N SER A 92 7.15 -8.00 -2.28
CA SER A 92 7.47 -8.18 -3.70
C SER A 92 6.29 -7.92 -4.64
N ASP A 93 5.07 -8.25 -4.21
CA ASP A 93 3.87 -8.10 -5.03
C ASP A 93 3.27 -6.68 -4.95
N VAL A 94 3.70 -5.84 -4.02
CA VAL A 94 3.10 -4.50 -3.82
C VAL A 94 3.32 -3.58 -5.03
N PRO A 95 4.52 -3.53 -5.66
CA PRO A 95 4.75 -2.72 -6.86
C PRO A 95 3.78 -3.01 -8.00
N PHE A 96 3.35 -4.27 -8.16
CA PHE A 96 2.40 -4.65 -9.21
C PHE A 96 1.09 -3.86 -9.09
N PHE A 97 0.60 -3.65 -7.87
CA PHE A 97 -0.64 -2.93 -7.62
C PHE A 97 -0.52 -1.40 -7.75
N LEU A 98 0.68 -0.88 -8.02
CA LEU A 98 0.87 0.51 -8.47
C LEU A 98 0.76 0.64 -9.99
N SER A 99 0.87 -0.48 -10.72
CA SER A 99 0.63 -0.55 -12.15
C SER A 99 -0.85 -0.84 -12.44
N ASN A 100 -1.29 -0.48 -13.65
CA ASN A 100 -2.63 -0.78 -14.13
C ASN A 100 -2.59 -1.92 -15.15
N GLY A 101 -3.55 -2.83 -15.06
CA GLY A 101 -3.76 -3.87 -16.06
C GLY A 101 -2.75 -5.02 -15.97
N LEU A 102 -2.16 -5.38 -17.12
CA LEU A 102 -1.19 -6.46 -17.25
C LEU A 102 0.22 -5.91 -17.04
N ALA A 103 1.08 -6.67 -16.40
CA ALA A 103 2.49 -6.30 -16.27
C ALA A 103 3.39 -7.55 -16.22
N LEU A 104 4.59 -7.41 -16.77
CA LEU A 104 5.68 -8.35 -16.56
C LEU A 104 6.33 -8.04 -15.21
N CYS A 105 6.40 -9.06 -14.35
CA CYS A 105 7.05 -8.97 -13.05
C CYS A 105 8.29 -9.85 -13.04
N GLU A 106 9.45 -9.26 -12.75
CA GLU A 106 10.74 -9.94 -12.72
C GLU A 106 11.39 -9.85 -11.33
N GLY A 107 12.52 -10.54 -11.16
CA GLY A 107 13.23 -10.61 -9.88
C GLY A 107 12.45 -11.48 -8.89
N ARG A 108 12.15 -10.94 -7.71
CA ARG A 108 11.22 -11.56 -6.76
C ARG A 108 9.76 -11.12 -7.00
N GLY A 109 9.50 -10.31 -8.03
CA GLY A 109 8.20 -9.73 -8.40
C GLY A 109 8.16 -8.19 -8.30
N GLU A 110 9.22 -7.58 -7.78
CA GLU A 110 9.31 -6.15 -7.48
C GLU A 110 9.64 -5.27 -8.70
N ARG A 111 10.25 -5.87 -9.73
CA ARG A 111 10.57 -5.19 -11.00
C ARG A 111 9.38 -5.33 -11.93
N VAL A 112 8.55 -4.28 -12.01
CA VAL A 112 7.28 -4.30 -12.73
C VAL A 112 7.36 -3.45 -14.00
N THR A 113 7.09 -4.07 -15.15
CA THR A 113 6.98 -3.40 -16.44
C THR A 113 5.54 -3.55 -16.95
N PRO A 114 4.76 -2.45 -17.03
CA PRO A 114 3.41 -2.49 -17.59
C PRO A 114 3.43 -3.04 -19.03
N MET A 115 2.45 -3.88 -19.34
CA MET A 115 2.28 -4.51 -20.64
C MET A 115 0.93 -4.09 -21.22
N HIS A 116 0.90 -3.77 -22.50
CA HIS A 116 -0.36 -3.56 -23.19
C HIS A 116 -0.97 -4.93 -23.55
N PRO A 117 -2.28 -5.17 -23.30
CA PRO A 117 -2.85 -6.51 -23.42
C PRO A 117 -2.90 -7.07 -24.86
N TYR A 118 -2.36 -6.38 -25.87
CA TYR A 118 -2.46 -6.78 -27.28
C TYR A 118 -1.22 -6.50 -28.15
N LEU A 119 -0.03 -6.36 -27.57
CA LEU A 119 1.16 -5.65 -28.11
C LEU A 119 1.15 -4.17 -27.71
#